data_AF-A0A0F7P8S5-F1
#
_entry.id   AF-A0A0F7P8S5-F1
#
_cell.length_a   1.000
_cell.length_b   1.000
_cell.length_c   1.000
_cell.angle_alpha   90.00
_cell.angle_beta   90.00
_cell.angle_gamma   90.00
#
_symmetry.space_group_name_H-M   'P 1'
#
loop_
_entity.id
_entity.type
_entity.pdbx_description
1 polymer ?
#
loop_
_entity_poly.entity_id
_entity_poly.type
_entity_poly.pdbx_seq_one_letter_code
_entity_poly.pdbx_strand_id
1 'polypeptide(L)'
;MTIHEQFAKAREVAREWAEGLFHGMVEHPATENIEKAAEDIEDELFFGMFADAFGIPSPVSYYTVELLPYIAEDFEKFERRMWDRESMIERAGAQYHF
;
A
#
# COMPACT_ATOMS: atom_id res chain seq x y z
N MET A 1 21.69 24.74 37.32
CA MET A 1 21.68 23.69 36.30
C MET A 1 23.11 23.52 35.83
N THR A 2 23.76 22.44 36.23
CA THR A 2 25.16 22.17 35.87
C THR A 2 25.24 21.78 34.39
N ILE A 3 26.40 22.02 33.76
CA ILE A 3 26.62 21.72 32.32
C ILE A 3 26.29 20.24 32.01
N HIS A 4 26.57 19.33 32.95
CA HIS A 4 26.26 17.91 32.81
C HIS A 4 24.75 17.61 32.72
N GLU A 5 23.90 18.33 33.44
CA GLU A 5 22.43 18.18 33.37
C GLU A 5 21.88 18.67 32.03
N GLN A 6 22.48 19.75 31.49
CA GLN A 6 22.10 20.27 30.17
C GLN A 6 22.46 19.30 29.05
N PHE A 7 23.65 18.69 29.09
CA PHE A 7 24.07 17.68 28.12
C PHE A 7 23.20 16.41 28.20
N ALA A 8 22.83 15.97 29.40
CA ALA A 8 21.94 14.82 29.58
C ALA A 8 20.56 15.08 28.95
N LYS A 9 19.98 16.25 29.21
CA LYS A 9 18.68 16.64 28.65
C LYS A 9 18.73 16.81 27.12
N ALA A 10 19.81 17.39 26.59
CA ALA A 10 20.01 17.52 25.14
C ALA A 10 20.13 16.15 24.44
N ARG A 11 20.78 15.17 25.08
CA ARG A 11 20.90 13.81 24.54
C ARG A 11 19.57 13.07 24.50
N GLU A 12 18.71 13.23 25.51
CA GLU A 12 17.38 12.62 25.50
C GLU A 12 16.51 13.18 24.38
N VAL A 13 16.45 14.51 24.24
CA VAL A 13 15.71 15.14 23.15
C VAL A 13 16.25 14.69 21.80
N ALA A 14 17.58 14.68 21.61
CA ALA A 14 18.17 14.20 20.36
C ALA A 14 17.81 12.72 20.05
N ARG A 15 17.70 11.88 21.09
CA ARG A 15 17.31 10.47 20.94
C ARG A 15 15.85 10.32 20.55
N GLU A 16 14.93 11.03 21.21
CA GLU A 16 13.50 11.00 20.86
C GLU A 16 13.28 11.49 19.42
N TRP A 17 13.98 12.55 19.01
CA TRP A 17 13.93 13.04 17.64
C TRP A 17 14.51 12.04 16.64
N ALA A 18 15.62 11.38 16.98
CA ALA A 18 16.21 10.36 16.11
C ALA A 18 15.32 9.12 15.96
N GLU A 19 14.68 8.67 17.05
CA GLU A 19 13.73 7.55 17.05
C GLU A 19 12.49 7.89 16.20
N GLY A 20 11.89 9.07 16.40
CA GLY A 20 10.75 9.52 15.60
C GLY A 20 11.10 9.73 14.12
N LEU A 21 12.28 10.28 13.84
CA LEU A 21 12.78 10.46 12.47
C LEU A 21 13.06 9.12 11.78
N PHE A 22 13.65 8.16 12.49
CA PHE A 22 13.93 6.83 11.94
C PHE A 22 12.63 6.08 11.64
N HIS A 23 11.66 6.11 12.56
CA HIS A 23 10.34 5.53 12.35
C HIS A 23 9.65 6.13 11.12
N GLY A 24 9.64 7.47 11.00
CA GLY A 24 9.04 8.16 9.85
C GLY A 24 9.76 7.96 8.53
N MET A 25 11.10 7.91 8.52
CA MET A 25 11.88 7.77 7.27
C MET A 25 12.05 6.34 6.80
N VAL A 26 12.07 5.36 7.70
CA VAL A 26 12.46 3.98 7.36
C VAL A 26 11.29 3.02 7.49
N GLU A 27 10.59 3.02 8.62
CA GLU A 27 9.52 2.04 8.87
C GLU A 27 8.26 2.36 8.05
N HIS A 28 7.89 3.64 7.98
CA HIS A 28 6.69 4.05 7.26
C HIS A 28 6.77 3.80 5.74
N PRO A 29 7.83 4.21 5.01
CA PRO A 29 7.90 3.97 3.56
C PRO A 29 8.06 2.48 3.22
N ALA A 30 8.73 1.71 4.08
CA ALA A 30 8.83 0.27 3.91
C ALA A 30 7.46 -0.41 3.98
N THR A 31 6.63 0.00 4.94
CA THR A 31 5.27 -0.54 5.10
C THR A 31 4.36 -0.13 3.95
N GLU A 32 4.40 1.13 3.53
CA GLU A 32 3.63 1.64 2.39
C GLU A 32 3.95 0.88 1.09
N ASN A 33 5.21 0.56 0.84
CA ASN A 33 5.60 -0.19 -0.36
C ASN A 33 5.12 -1.64 -0.35
N ILE A 34 5.08 -2.27 0.84
CA ILE A 34 4.53 -3.61 1.01
C ILE A 34 3.02 -3.59 0.79
N GLU A 35 2.31 -2.59 1.32
CA GLU A 35 0.87 -2.41 1.12
C GLU A 35 0.54 -2.23 -0.37
N LYS A 36 1.25 -1.34 -1.08
CA LYS A 36 1.08 -1.15 -2.53
C LYS A 36 1.34 -2.43 -3.31
N ALA A 37 2.37 -3.19 -2.94
CA ALA A 37 2.67 -4.46 -3.59
C ALA A 37 1.58 -5.51 -3.34
N ALA A 38 0.99 -5.54 -2.14
CA ALA A 38 -0.14 -6.40 -1.83
C ALA A 38 -1.39 -6.02 -2.63
N GLU A 39 -1.68 -4.72 -2.75
CA GLU A 39 -2.76 -4.20 -3.60
C GLU A 39 -2.55 -4.57 -5.07
N ASP A 40 -1.32 -4.51 -5.59
CA ASP A 40 -1.06 -4.86 -6.99
C ASP A 40 -1.31 -6.36 -7.26
N ILE A 41 -0.96 -7.24 -6.31
CA ILE A 41 -1.26 -8.68 -6.38
C ILE A 41 -2.77 -8.93 -6.31
N GLU A 42 -3.48 -8.20 -5.45
CA GLU A 42 -4.93 -8.26 -5.32
C GLU A 42 -5.62 -7.82 -6.63
N ASP A 43 -5.15 -6.72 -7.22
CA ASP A 43 -5.64 -6.20 -8.49
C ASP A 43 -5.46 -7.22 -9.63
N GLU A 44 -4.30 -7.88 -9.71
CA GLU A 44 -4.04 -8.96 -10.68
C GLU A 44 -4.97 -10.16 -10.49
N LEU A 45 -5.19 -10.55 -9.23
CA LEU A 45 -6.11 -11.64 -8.89
C LEU A 45 -7.54 -11.30 -9.32
N PHE A 46 -8.05 -10.11 -8.97
CA PHE A 46 -9.39 -9.68 -9.36
C PHE A 46 -9.55 -9.57 -10.86
N PHE A 47 -8.55 -9.05 -11.57
CA PHE A 47 -8.58 -9.03 -13.03
C PHE A 47 -8.67 -10.44 -13.63
N GLY A 48 -7.90 -11.40 -13.10
CA GLY A 48 -7.97 -12.80 -13.55
C GLY A 48 -9.32 -13.48 -13.27
N MET A 49 -9.89 -13.21 -12.09
CA MET A 49 -11.17 -13.78 -11.64
C MET A 49 -12.38 -13.13 -12.32
N PHE A 50 -12.31 -11.85 -12.67
CA PHE A 50 -13.47 -11.07 -13.13
C PHE A 50 -13.22 -10.30 -14.43
N ALA A 51 -12.34 -10.82 -15.29
CA ALA A 51 -12.10 -10.27 -16.63
C ALA A 51 -13.40 -10.12 -17.46
N ASP A 52 -14.39 -10.99 -17.20
CA ASP A 52 -15.73 -10.94 -17.81
C ASP A 52 -16.43 -9.59 -17.57
N ALA A 53 -16.21 -8.95 -16.43
CA ALA A 53 -16.77 -7.63 -16.13
C ALA A 53 -16.25 -6.54 -17.10
N PHE A 54 -15.07 -6.75 -17.67
CA PHE A 54 -14.44 -5.89 -18.68
C PHE A 54 -14.74 -6.34 -20.12
N GLY A 55 -15.61 -7.34 -20.32
CA GLY A 55 -15.95 -7.89 -21.63
C GLY A 55 -14.91 -8.85 -22.20
N ILE A 56 -13.93 -9.30 -21.39
CA ILE A 56 -12.93 -10.29 -21.77
C ILE A 56 -13.39 -11.66 -21.26
N PRO A 57 -13.81 -12.59 -22.13
CA PRO A 57 -14.31 -13.89 -21.69
C PRO A 57 -13.23 -14.70 -20.97
N SER A 58 -13.43 -15.01 -19.69
CA SER A 58 -12.56 -15.81 -18.84
C SER A 58 -13.27 -17.06 -18.32
N PRO A 59 -12.69 -18.25 -18.52
CA PRO A 59 -13.24 -19.48 -17.94
C PRO A 59 -13.15 -19.49 -16.40
N VAL A 60 -12.27 -18.66 -15.82
CA VAL A 60 -12.05 -18.60 -14.37
C VAL A 60 -13.25 -18.00 -13.66
N SER A 61 -13.87 -16.98 -14.26
CA SER A 61 -15.02 -16.26 -13.70
C SER A 61 -16.20 -17.17 -13.33
N TYR A 62 -16.42 -18.24 -14.11
CA TYR A 62 -17.45 -19.24 -13.80
C TYR A 62 -17.20 -20.00 -12.49
N TYR A 63 -15.94 -20.26 -12.15
CA TYR A 63 -15.57 -21.01 -10.95
C TYR A 63 -15.40 -20.12 -9.72
N THR A 64 -15.16 -18.82 -9.92
CA THR A 64 -14.83 -17.89 -8.85
C THR A 64 -15.99 -17.01 -8.42
N VAL A 65 -17.12 -17.06 -9.13
CA VAL A 65 -18.31 -16.25 -8.80
C VAL A 65 -18.84 -16.49 -7.38
N GLU A 66 -18.65 -17.68 -6.84
CA GLU A 66 -19.07 -18.03 -5.47
C GLU A 66 -18.28 -17.26 -4.40
N LEU A 67 -17.10 -16.75 -4.75
CA LEU A 67 -16.27 -15.96 -3.85
C LEU A 67 -16.75 -14.52 -3.75
N LEU A 68 -17.50 -14.02 -4.74
CA LEU A 68 -17.91 -12.61 -4.85
C LEU A 68 -18.50 -12.04 -3.54
N PRO A 69 -19.40 -12.74 -2.80
CA PRO A 69 -19.95 -12.22 -1.55
C PRO A 69 -18.91 -12.00 -0.45
N TYR A 70 -17.80 -12.73 -0.47
CA TYR A 70 -16.74 -12.65 0.53
C TYR A 70 -15.70 -11.57 0.23
N ILE A 71 -15.62 -11.15 -1.04
CA ILE A 71 -14.64 -10.16 -1.53
C ILE A 71 -15.30 -8.89 -2.06
N ALA A 72 -16.63 -8.76 -1.93
CA ALA A 72 -17.38 -7.65 -2.50
C ALA A 72 -16.89 -6.28 -2.01
N GLU A 73 -16.54 -6.16 -0.73
CA GLU A 73 -16.02 -4.92 -0.15
C GLU A 73 -14.65 -4.55 -0.72
N ASP A 74 -13.79 -5.53 -0.98
CA ASP A 74 -12.47 -5.32 -1.57
C ASP A 74 -12.56 -5.06 -3.07
N PHE A 75 -13.54 -5.66 -3.74
CA PHE A 75 -13.86 -5.42 -5.14
C PHE A 75 -14.26 -3.95 -5.40
N GLU A 76 -15.06 -3.34 -4.53
CA GLU A 76 -15.39 -1.90 -4.64
C GLU A 76 -14.14 -1.00 -4.50
N LYS A 77 -13.21 -1.36 -3.60
CA LYS A 77 -11.94 -0.65 -3.46
C LYS A 77 -11.08 -0.80 -4.71
N PHE A 78 -11.01 -2.01 -5.26
CA PHE A 78 -10.34 -2.31 -6.52
C PHE A 78 -10.90 -1.48 -7.68
N GLU A 79 -12.23 -1.44 -7.85
CA GLU A 79 -12.87 -0.66 -8.90
C GLU A 79 -12.48 0.83 -8.81
N ARG A 80 -12.49 1.38 -7.58
CA ARG A 80 -12.04 2.76 -7.36
C ARG A 80 -10.56 2.96 -7.70
N ARG A 81 -9.66 2.06 -7.26
CA ARG A 81 -8.23 2.12 -7.58
C ARG A 81 -7.97 2.04 -9.09
N MET A 82 -8.74 1.22 -9.81
CA MET A 82 -8.62 1.11 -11.27
C MET A 82 -9.11 2.36 -11.99
N TRP A 83 -10.15 3.01 -11.47
CA TRP A 83 -10.68 4.24 -12.06
C TRP A 83 -9.80 5.46 -11.81
N ASP A 84 -9.18 5.53 -10.63
CA ASP A 84 -8.30 6.63 -10.25
C ASP A 84 -6.91 6.54 -10.89
N ARG A 85 -6.51 5.35 -11.40
CA ARG A 85 -5.20 5.12 -12.01
C ARG A 85 -5.18 5.59 -13.46
N GLU A 86 -4.34 6.58 -13.78
CA GLU A 86 -4.21 7.07 -15.16
C GLU A 86 -3.36 6.12 -16.01
N SER A 87 -2.31 5.53 -15.43
CA SER A 87 -1.46 4.55 -16.12
C SER A 87 -0.74 3.57 -15.19
N MET A 88 -0.29 2.44 -15.75
CA MET A 88 0.58 1.50 -15.02
C MET A 88 1.97 2.09 -14.73
N ILE A 89 2.41 3.08 -15.51
CA ILE A 89 3.70 3.76 -15.30
C ILE A 89 3.61 4.68 -14.08
N GLU A 90 2.50 5.43 -13.94
CA GLU A 90 2.24 6.25 -12.75
C GLU A 90 2.23 5.39 -11.48
N ARG A 91 1.53 4.25 -11.51
CA ARG A 91 1.49 3.31 -10.38
C ARG A 91 2.88 2.78 -10.00
N ALA A 92 3.67 2.39 -11.00
CA ALA A 92 5.05 1.97 -10.78
C ALA A 92 5.91 3.11 -10.20
N GLY A 93 5.76 4.34 -10.70
CA GLY A 93 6.47 5.52 -10.20
C GLY A 93 6.13 5.86 -8.74
N ALA A 94 4.85 5.75 -8.38
CA ALA A 94 4.35 6.02 -7.03
C ALA A 94 4.91 5.06 -5.96
N GLN A 95 5.39 3.87 -6.35
CA GLN A 95 6.04 2.91 -5.45
C GLN A 95 7.53 3.24 -5.19
N TYR A 96 8.15 4.00 -6.09
CA TYR A 96 9.56 4.40 -5.97
C TYR A 96 9.73 5.88 -5.58
N HIS A 97 8.63 6.58 -5.29
CA HIS A 97 8.59 8.02 -4.96
C HIS A 97 9.35 8.91 -5.98
N PHE A 98 9.21 8.60 -7.28
CA PHE A 98 9.73 9.43 -8.37
C PHE A 98 8.68 10.41 -8.91
#